data_AF-X1TUM9-F1
#
_entry.id   AF-X1TUM9-F1
#
_cell.length_a   1.000
_cell.length_b   1.000
_cell.length_c   1.000
_cell.angle_alpha   90.00
_cell.angle_beta   90.00
_cell.angle_gamma   90.00
#
_symmetry.space_group_name_H-M   'P 1'
#
loop_
_entity.id
_entity.type
_entity.pdbx_description
1 polymer ?
#
loop_
_entity_poly.entity_id
_entity_poly.type
_entity_poly.pdbx_seq_one_letter_code
_entity_poly.pdbx_strand_id
1 'polypeptide(L)'
;MTVALIVLYHTWPWRNYALWLSDFALFELKYDMVGSLFMIPLTYAILALWWQGALIIWLLSLVAMLPRMVQLIYDFEFWLRNMSLFLLPLSLILITSLALKWRERERKTLAERETERQVYMSQVFKSQEDERQQIAQEIHDGSLQTLLAIANRAQTLVHSDHNNNVCQVRQNAEWIRDT
;
A
#
# COMPACT_ATOMS: atom_id res chain seq x y z
N MET A 1 4.09 -23.94 28.28
CA MET A 1 2.73 -24.05 28.84
C MET A 1 1.91 -25.17 28.20
N THR A 2 1.86 -25.30 26.88
CA THR A 2 1.10 -26.37 26.19
C THR A 2 1.53 -27.78 26.59
N VAL A 3 2.83 -28.06 26.66
CA VAL A 3 3.36 -29.35 27.15
C VAL A 3 2.97 -29.59 28.60
N ALA A 4 3.01 -28.55 29.44
CA ALA A 4 2.56 -28.65 30.84
C ALA A 4 1.06 -28.96 30.93
N LEU A 5 0.23 -28.39 30.05
CA LEU A 5 -1.20 -28.69 29.96
C LEU A 5 -1.47 -30.09 29.40
N ILE A 6 -0.66 -30.58 28.45
CA ILE A 6 -0.75 -31.96 27.94
C ILE A 6 -0.43 -32.96 29.06
N VAL A 7 0.67 -32.73 29.79
CA VAL A 7 1.07 -33.56 30.94
C VAL A 7 0.02 -33.48 32.05
N LEU A 8 -0.49 -32.27 32.34
CA LEU A 8 -1.55 -32.07 33.31
C LEU A 8 -2.82 -32.83 32.89
N TYR A 9 -3.28 -32.68 31.65
CA TYR A 9 -4.49 -33.31 31.12
C TYR A 9 -4.39 -34.84 31.07
N HIS A 10 -3.20 -35.39 30.78
CA HIS A 10 -3.00 -36.83 30.76
C HIS A 10 -2.91 -37.44 32.18
N THR A 11 -2.34 -36.69 33.14
CA THR A 11 -2.26 -37.10 34.55
C THR A 11 -3.51 -36.72 35.37
N TRP A 12 -4.38 -35.88 34.79
CA TRP A 12 -5.59 -35.32 35.38
C TRP A 12 -6.64 -36.34 35.85
N PRO A 13 -7.00 -37.38 35.08
CA PRO A 13 -8.20 -38.16 35.39
C PRO A 13 -8.12 -38.97 36.69
N TRP A 14 -6.97 -38.95 37.39
CA TRP A 14 -6.71 -39.77 38.58
C TRP A 14 -6.26 -39.00 39.82
N ARG A 15 -6.15 -37.67 39.77
CA ARG A 15 -5.62 -36.86 40.89
C ARG A 15 -6.63 -35.78 41.32
N ASN A 16 -7.27 -36.01 42.46
CA ASN A 16 -8.30 -35.17 43.14
C ASN A 16 -7.86 -33.74 43.54
N TYR A 17 -6.79 -33.17 42.99
CA TYR A 17 -6.15 -31.98 43.55
C TYR A 17 -6.74 -30.63 43.10
N ALA A 18 -7.62 -30.57 42.09
CA ALA A 18 -8.24 -29.30 41.71
C ALA A 18 -9.71 -29.43 41.28
N LEU A 19 -10.59 -29.20 42.26
CA LEU A 19 -12.05 -29.27 42.18
C LEU A 19 -12.67 -28.41 41.06
N TRP A 20 -12.05 -27.27 40.70
CA TRP A 20 -12.57 -26.39 39.63
C TRP A 20 -12.40 -26.94 38.20
N LEU A 21 -11.45 -27.86 37.99
CA LEU A 21 -11.12 -28.42 36.67
C LEU A 21 -11.83 -29.77 36.46
N SER A 22 -12.26 -30.43 37.55
CA SER A 22 -13.22 -31.53 37.45
C SER A 22 -14.57 -31.08 36.90
N ASP A 23 -14.99 -29.83 37.16
CA ASP A 23 -16.21 -29.29 36.55
C ASP A 23 -16.11 -29.23 35.02
N PHE A 24 -14.93 -28.91 34.49
CA PHE A 24 -14.66 -28.97 33.05
C PHE A 24 -14.65 -30.39 32.51
N ALA A 25 -14.11 -31.37 33.24
CA ALA A 25 -14.13 -32.77 32.82
C ALA A 25 -15.55 -33.36 32.84
N LEU A 26 -16.37 -32.98 33.83
CA LEU A 26 -17.79 -33.33 33.88
C LEU A 26 -18.57 -32.67 32.74
N PHE A 27 -18.24 -31.42 32.40
CA PHE A 27 -18.79 -30.74 31.23
C PHE A 27 -18.37 -31.45 29.92
N GLU A 28 -17.11 -31.82 29.80
CA GLU A 28 -16.54 -32.55 28.65
C GLU A 28 -17.29 -33.88 28.42
N LEU A 29 -17.55 -34.62 29.50
CA LEU A 29 -18.30 -35.88 29.48
C LEU A 29 -19.80 -35.68 29.25
N LYS A 30 -20.39 -34.61 29.78
CA LYS A 30 -21.83 -34.31 29.65
C LYS A 30 -22.20 -33.85 28.25
N TYR A 31 -21.31 -33.11 27.58
CA TYR A 31 -21.54 -32.55 26.25
C TYR A 31 -20.80 -33.30 25.15
N ASP A 32 -20.09 -34.38 25.47
CA ASP A 32 -19.32 -35.18 24.52
C ASP A 32 -18.32 -34.35 23.68
N MET A 33 -17.83 -33.25 24.26
CA MET A 33 -16.93 -32.30 23.59
C MET A 33 -15.51 -32.52 24.07
N VAL A 34 -14.88 -33.59 23.59
CA VAL A 34 -13.51 -33.93 23.96
C VAL A 34 -12.58 -32.83 23.46
N GLY A 35 -11.87 -32.21 24.40
CA GLY A 35 -10.83 -31.25 24.08
C GLY A 35 -11.18 -29.77 24.18
N SER A 36 -12.35 -29.43 24.71
CA SER A 36 -12.70 -28.04 25.04
C SER A 36 -11.63 -27.32 25.87
N LEU A 37 -10.94 -28.03 26.77
CA LEU A 37 -9.88 -27.46 27.62
C LEU A 37 -8.66 -26.96 26.82
N PHE A 38 -8.37 -27.54 25.65
CA PHE A 38 -7.24 -27.11 24.82
C PHE A 38 -7.56 -25.88 23.97
N MET A 39 -8.81 -25.43 23.94
CA MET A 39 -9.14 -24.14 23.35
C MET A 39 -8.44 -22.99 24.10
N ILE A 40 -8.22 -23.11 25.40
CA ILE A 40 -7.57 -22.07 26.22
C ILE A 40 -6.11 -21.80 25.80
N PRO A 41 -5.21 -22.80 25.76
CA PRO A 41 -3.86 -22.57 25.25
C PRO A 41 -3.83 -22.20 23.78
N LEU A 42 -4.84 -22.60 23.01
CA LEU A 42 -4.92 -22.31 21.60
C LEU A 42 -5.35 -20.85 21.32
N THR A 43 -6.32 -20.31 22.06
CA THR A 43 -6.65 -18.87 22.01
C THR A 43 -5.47 -18.03 22.49
N TYR A 44 -4.77 -18.48 23.54
CA TYR A 44 -3.53 -17.84 24.00
C TYR A 44 -2.45 -17.86 22.91
N ALA A 45 -2.27 -18.98 22.20
CA ALA A 45 -1.31 -19.10 21.11
C ALA A 45 -1.59 -18.13 19.96
N ILE A 46 -2.86 -17.97 19.58
CA ILE A 46 -3.30 -17.04 18.54
C ILE A 46 -2.94 -15.60 18.92
N LEU A 47 -3.10 -15.23 20.19
CA LEU A 47 -2.79 -13.88 20.67
C LEU A 47 -1.28 -13.63 20.83
N ALA A 48 -0.53 -14.62 21.33
CA ALA A 48 0.86 -14.43 21.75
C ALA A 48 1.90 -14.75 20.66
N LEU A 49 1.68 -15.79 19.83
CA LEU A 49 2.73 -16.42 19.02
C LEU A 49 2.57 -16.23 17.51
N TRP A 50 1.71 -15.30 17.07
CA TRP A 50 1.36 -15.09 15.66
C TRP A 50 0.88 -16.39 14.96
N TRP A 51 0.58 -16.32 13.66
CA TRP A 51 -0.01 -17.43 12.90
C TRP A 51 0.84 -18.72 12.90
N GLN A 52 2.17 -18.60 12.99
CA GLN A 52 3.09 -19.75 12.95
C GLN A 52 3.03 -20.56 14.25
N GLY A 53 3.06 -19.91 15.42
CA GLY A 53 2.97 -20.63 16.68
C GLY A 53 1.57 -21.15 16.98
N ALA A 54 0.53 -20.45 16.50
CA ALA A 54 -0.85 -20.94 16.55
C ALA A 54 -1.01 -22.27 15.80
N LEU A 55 -0.41 -22.40 14.61
CA LEU A 55 -0.42 -23.65 13.83
C LEU A 55 0.29 -24.80 14.56
N ILE A 56 1.46 -24.54 15.13
CA ILE A 56 2.23 -25.56 15.87
C ILE A 56 1.43 -26.05 17.08
N ILE A 57 0.81 -25.14 17.81
CA ILE A 57 0.02 -25.46 19.01
C ILE A 57 -1.28 -26.16 18.65
N TRP A 58 -1.92 -25.80 17.55
CA TRP A 58 -3.07 -26.51 17.00
C TRP A 58 -2.70 -27.95 16.62
N LEU A 59 -1.60 -28.16 15.89
CA LEU A 59 -1.13 -29.49 15.47
C LEU A 59 -0.76 -30.35 16.69
N LEU A 60 -0.06 -29.78 17.66
CA LEU A 60 0.28 -30.46 18.91
C LEU A 60 -0.98 -30.88 19.70
N SER A 61 -1.98 -30.01 19.77
CA SER A 61 -3.27 -30.30 20.42
C SER A 61 -4.02 -31.41 19.68
N LEU A 62 -4.02 -31.39 18.35
CA LEU A 62 -4.65 -32.41 17.52
C LEU A 62 -4.01 -33.78 17.75
N VAL A 63 -2.68 -33.86 17.69
CA VAL A 63 -1.94 -35.11 17.92
C VAL A 63 -2.18 -35.66 19.33
N ALA A 64 -2.26 -34.78 20.34
CA ALA A 64 -2.55 -35.20 21.72
C ALA A 64 -3.98 -35.73 21.90
N MET A 65 -4.95 -35.22 21.14
CA MET A 65 -6.36 -35.61 21.27
C MET A 65 -6.80 -36.77 20.42
N LEU A 66 -6.19 -36.94 19.24
CA LEU A 66 -6.51 -37.99 18.29
C LEU A 66 -6.60 -39.39 18.94
N PRO A 67 -5.62 -39.86 19.74
CA PRO A 67 -5.71 -41.19 20.36
C PRO A 67 -6.90 -41.30 21.33
N ARG A 68 -7.25 -40.22 22.04
CA ARG A 68 -8.37 -40.20 22.97
C ARG A 68 -9.72 -40.24 22.24
N MET A 69 -9.82 -39.53 21.12
CA MET A 69 -11.02 -39.57 20.28
C MET A 69 -11.24 -40.93 19.66
N VAL A 70 -10.17 -41.60 19.19
CA VAL A 70 -10.26 -42.95 18.61
C VAL A 70 -10.71 -43.98 19.65
N GLN A 71 -10.30 -43.83 20.91
CA GLN A 71 -10.71 -44.73 22.00
C GLN A 71 -12.17 -44.53 22.45
N LEU A 72 -12.73 -43.33 22.28
CA LEU A 72 -14.10 -42.99 22.66
C LEU A 72 -15.09 -43.03 21.48
N ILE A 73 -14.70 -43.58 20.31
CA ILE A 73 -15.61 -43.69 19.16
C ILE A 73 -16.76 -44.63 19.53
N TYR A 74 -17.92 -44.03 19.78
CA TYR A 74 -19.17 -44.77 19.99
C TYR A 74 -20.16 -44.53 18.84
N ASP A 75 -20.21 -43.30 18.29
CA ASP A 75 -21.14 -42.89 17.23
C ASP A 75 -20.53 -41.91 16.21
N PHE A 76 -21.09 -41.87 14.99
CA PHE A 76 -20.64 -40.97 13.90
C PHE A 76 -20.92 -39.48 14.22
N GLU A 77 -22.01 -39.18 14.91
CA GLU A 77 -22.35 -37.80 15.31
C GLU A 77 -21.33 -37.22 16.31
N PHE A 78 -20.82 -38.06 17.22
CA PHE A 78 -19.75 -37.69 18.14
C PHE A 78 -18.49 -37.27 17.36
N TRP A 79 -18.14 -38.03 16.33
CA TRP A 79 -16.99 -37.75 15.49
C TRP A 79 -17.16 -36.44 14.71
N LEU A 80 -18.33 -36.21 14.10
CA LEU A 80 -18.66 -34.96 13.39
C LEU A 80 -18.57 -33.72 14.30
N ARG A 81 -19.12 -33.80 15.51
CA ARG A 81 -19.13 -32.68 16.47
C ARG A 81 -17.72 -32.33 16.95
N ASN A 82 -16.88 -33.33 17.20
CA ASN A 82 -15.50 -33.10 17.62
C ASN A 82 -14.61 -32.60 16.45
N MET A 83 -14.84 -33.09 15.23
CA MET A 83 -14.17 -32.57 14.04
C MET A 83 -14.54 -31.11 13.73
N SER A 84 -15.82 -30.73 13.89
CA SER A 84 -16.23 -29.34 13.69
C SER A 84 -15.59 -28.40 14.71
N LEU A 85 -15.42 -28.86 15.96
CA LEU A 85 -14.76 -28.11 17.02
C LEU A 85 -13.30 -27.78 16.68
N PHE A 86 -12.56 -28.71 16.05
CA PHE A 86 -11.18 -28.47 15.60
C PHE A 86 -11.06 -27.60 14.35
N LEU A 87 -12.09 -27.59 13.50
CA LEU A 87 -12.11 -26.78 12.29
C LEU A 87 -12.25 -25.28 12.61
N LEU A 88 -12.91 -24.92 13.71
CA LEU A 88 -13.09 -23.52 14.13
C LEU A 88 -11.76 -22.76 14.33
N PRO A 89 -10.77 -23.25 15.10
CA PRO A 89 -9.51 -22.55 15.23
C PRO A 89 -8.69 -22.53 13.95
N LEU A 90 -8.76 -23.59 13.14
CA LEU A 90 -8.07 -23.64 11.85
C LEU A 90 -8.62 -22.60 10.88
N SER A 91 -9.95 -22.44 10.82
CA SER A 91 -10.58 -21.42 9.97
C SER A 91 -10.21 -20.00 10.42
N LEU A 92 -10.14 -19.74 11.73
CA LEU A 92 -9.68 -18.45 12.27
C LEU A 92 -8.22 -18.14 11.88
N ILE A 93 -7.32 -19.12 11.98
CA ILE A 93 -5.92 -18.96 11.53
C ILE A 93 -5.86 -18.68 10.02
N LEU A 94 -6.68 -19.39 9.24
CA LEU A 94 -6.72 -19.24 7.78
C LEU A 94 -7.25 -17.86 7.37
N ILE A 95 -8.33 -17.39 7.98
CA ILE A 95 -8.92 -16.06 7.74
C ILE A 95 -7.92 -14.96 8.11
N THR A 96 -7.30 -15.03 9.28
CA THR A 96 -6.34 -14.02 9.73
C THR A 96 -5.09 -13.99 8.84
N SER A 97 -4.57 -15.15 8.43
CA SER A 97 -3.41 -15.21 7.52
C SER A 97 -3.73 -14.67 6.11
N LEU A 98 -4.93 -14.95 5.58
CA LEU A 98 -5.41 -14.39 4.33
C LEU A 98 -5.57 -12.87 4.41
N ALA A 99 -6.19 -12.37 5.49
CA ALA A 99 -6.38 -10.93 5.70
C ALA A 99 -5.04 -10.18 5.80
N LEU A 100 -4.03 -10.76 6.46
CA LEU A 100 -2.70 -10.19 6.54
C LEU A 100 -2.01 -10.15 5.19
N LYS A 101 -2.04 -11.26 4.44
CA LYS A 101 -1.48 -11.32 3.08
C LYS A 101 -2.18 -10.36 2.12
N TRP A 102 -3.49 -10.19 2.27
CA TRP A 102 -4.27 -9.25 1.49
C TRP A 102 -3.82 -7.80 1.75
N ARG A 103 -3.69 -7.42 3.02
CA ARG A 103 -3.20 -6.08 3.41
C ARG A 103 -1.79 -5.80 2.92
N GLU A 104 -0.91 -6.80 2.90
CA GLU A 104 0.44 -6.63 2.38
C GLU A 104 0.44 -6.38 0.87
N ARG A 105 -0.41 -7.10 0.12
CA ARG A 105 -0.59 -6.87 -1.32
C ARG A 105 -1.14 -5.49 -1.61
N GLU A 106 -2.15 -5.03 -0.86
CA GLU A 106 -2.70 -3.67 -1.02
C GLU A 106 -1.65 -2.59 -0.79
N ARG A 107 -0.76 -2.76 0.21
CA ARG A 107 0.32 -1.81 0.45
C ARG A 107 1.31 -1.75 -0.72
N LYS A 108 1.64 -2.91 -1.31
CA LYS A 108 2.54 -2.97 -2.47
C LYS A 108 1.92 -2.29 -3.69
N THR A 109 0.66 -2.58 -3.99
CA THR A 109 -0.03 -1.97 -5.14
C THR A 109 -0.22 -0.46 -4.96
N LEU A 110 -0.46 0.02 -3.74
CA LEU A 110 -0.50 1.46 -3.47
C LEU A 110 0.86 2.13 -3.64
N ALA A 111 1.94 1.49 -3.16
CA ALA A 111 3.29 2.01 -3.34
C ALA A 111 3.69 2.05 -4.83
N GLU A 112 3.40 1.00 -5.59
CA GLU A 112 3.63 0.94 -7.04
C GLU A 112 2.87 2.05 -7.77
N ARG A 113 1.59 2.24 -7.48
CA ARG A 113 0.78 3.33 -8.07
C ARG A 113 1.32 4.71 -7.74
N GLU A 114 1.83 4.91 -6.53
CA GLU A 114 2.43 6.18 -6.15
C GLU A 114 3.73 6.45 -6.92
N THR A 115 4.56 5.42 -7.13
CA THR A 115 5.75 5.54 -7.97
C THR A 115 5.41 5.83 -9.44
N GLU A 116 4.39 5.17 -9.99
CA GLU A 116 3.92 5.44 -11.36
C GLU A 116 3.42 6.87 -11.52
N ARG A 117 2.66 7.38 -10.52
CA ARG A 117 2.20 8.76 -10.50
C ARG A 117 3.35 9.75 -10.46
N GLN A 118 4.37 9.51 -9.65
CA GLN A 118 5.54 10.38 -9.58
C GLN A 118 6.27 10.43 -10.92
N VAL A 119 6.45 9.29 -11.58
CA VAL A 119 7.04 9.23 -12.91
C VAL A 119 6.20 10.01 -13.92
N TYR A 120 4.90 9.79 -13.95
CA TYR A 120 3.99 10.53 -14.84
C TYR A 120 4.03 12.04 -14.60
N MET A 121 3.98 12.48 -13.34
CA MET A 121 4.08 13.90 -13.00
C MET A 121 5.42 14.49 -13.43
N SER A 122 6.52 13.77 -13.25
CA SER A 122 7.84 14.24 -13.70
C SER A 122 7.90 14.42 -15.22
N GLN A 123 7.27 13.54 -16.00
CA GLN A 123 7.17 13.66 -17.45
C GLN A 123 6.32 14.86 -17.85
N VAL A 124 5.17 15.08 -17.19
CA VAL A 124 4.31 16.24 -17.44
C VAL A 124 5.06 17.54 -17.14
N PHE A 125 5.77 17.62 -16.01
CA PHE A 125 6.57 18.82 -15.68
C PHE A 125 7.68 19.05 -16.70
N LYS A 126 8.37 17.99 -17.12
CA LYS A 126 9.40 18.12 -18.15
C LYS A 126 8.81 18.63 -19.47
N SER A 127 7.68 18.06 -19.90
CA SER A 127 6.96 18.53 -21.09
C SER A 127 6.54 20.00 -20.99
N GLN A 128 6.06 20.45 -19.83
CA GLN A 128 5.67 21.84 -19.61
C GLN A 128 6.87 22.78 -19.60
N GLU A 129 8.01 22.35 -19.03
CA GLU A 129 9.21 23.17 -19.00
C GLU A 129 9.83 23.30 -20.41
N ASP A 130 9.85 22.21 -21.18
CA ASP A 130 10.27 22.22 -22.58
C ASP A 130 9.39 23.20 -23.40
N GLU A 131 8.07 23.18 -23.19
CA GLU A 131 7.13 24.11 -23.83
C GLU A 131 7.36 25.56 -23.38
N ARG A 132 7.60 25.80 -22.08
CA ARG A 132 7.94 27.14 -21.56
C ARG A 132 9.22 27.68 -22.17
N GLN A 133 10.25 26.84 -22.31
CA GLN A 133 11.51 27.24 -22.89
C GLN A 133 11.36 27.56 -24.38
N GLN A 134 10.55 26.77 -25.11
CA GLN A 134 10.23 27.03 -26.50
C GLN A 134 9.49 28.36 -26.68
N ILE A 135 8.44 28.62 -25.88
CA ILE A 135 7.69 29.88 -25.92
C ILE A 135 8.61 31.08 -25.62
N ALA A 136 9.49 30.94 -24.62
CA ALA A 136 10.44 32.00 -24.28
C ALA A 136 11.39 32.33 -25.44
N GLN A 137 11.86 31.31 -26.17
CA GLN A 137 12.69 31.50 -27.38
C GLN A 137 11.89 32.17 -28.50
N GLU A 138 10.67 31.71 -28.77
CA GLU A 138 9.82 32.25 -29.83
C GLU A 138 9.46 33.73 -29.58
N ILE A 139 9.12 34.08 -28.34
CA ILE A 139 8.84 35.46 -27.93
C ILE A 139 10.10 36.33 -28.05
N HIS A 140 11.25 35.82 -27.61
CA HIS A 140 12.51 36.54 -27.69
C HIS A 140 12.88 36.87 -29.14
N ASP A 141 12.78 35.89 -30.03
CA ASP A 141 13.12 36.07 -31.45
C ASP A 141 12.11 36.97 -32.17
N GLY A 142 10.80 36.79 -31.92
CA GLY A 142 9.74 37.62 -32.50
C GLY A 142 9.80 39.08 -32.04
N SER A 143 10.11 39.32 -30.76
CA SER A 143 10.28 40.68 -30.23
C SER A 143 11.53 41.37 -30.78
N LEU A 144 12.67 40.66 -30.88
CA LEU A 144 13.89 41.17 -31.52
C LEU A 144 13.65 41.55 -32.98
N GLN A 145 12.99 40.70 -33.76
CA GLN A 145 12.65 41.00 -35.15
C GLN A 145 11.76 42.24 -35.27
N THR A 146 10.76 42.37 -34.38
CA THR A 146 9.86 43.53 -34.37
C THR A 146 10.62 44.81 -34.03
N LEU A 147 11.46 44.79 -33.01
CA LEU A 147 12.30 45.93 -32.62
C LEU A 147 13.27 46.32 -33.74
N LEU A 148 13.88 45.34 -34.43
CA LEU A 148 14.79 45.58 -35.54
C LEU A 148 14.06 46.21 -36.74
N ALA A 149 12.84 45.76 -37.05
CA ALA A 149 12.01 46.35 -38.10
C ALA A 149 11.62 47.81 -37.78
N ILE A 150 11.29 48.11 -36.51
CA ILE A 150 10.99 49.47 -36.06
C ILE A 150 12.24 50.36 -36.16
N ALA A 151 13.40 49.88 -35.69
CA ALA A 151 14.67 50.61 -35.75
C ALA A 151 15.06 50.93 -37.20
N ASN A 152 14.97 49.95 -38.10
CA ASN A 152 15.24 50.17 -39.53
C ASN A 152 14.31 51.21 -40.14
N ARG A 153 13.00 51.15 -39.84
CA ARG A 153 12.04 52.16 -40.33
C ARG A 153 12.36 53.55 -39.80
N ALA A 154 12.68 53.67 -38.52
CA ALA A 154 13.07 54.94 -37.92
C ALA A 154 14.36 55.50 -38.55
N GLN A 155 15.36 54.65 -38.80
CA GLN A 155 16.61 55.06 -39.44
C GLN A 155 16.40 55.53 -40.89
N THR A 156 15.56 54.83 -41.66
CA THR A 156 15.19 55.26 -43.01
C THR A 156 14.48 56.61 -43.00
N LEU A 157 13.58 56.85 -42.04
CA LEU A 157 12.90 58.15 -41.87
C LEU A 157 13.88 59.27 -41.53
N VAL A 158 14.81 59.04 -40.59
CA VAL A 158 15.86 60.02 -40.23
C VAL A 158 16.78 60.32 -41.42
N HIS A 159 17.16 59.30 -42.19
CA HIS A 159 18.05 59.47 -43.33
C HIS A 159 17.37 60.20 -44.50
N SER A 160 16.09 59.91 -44.75
CA SER A 160 15.31 60.61 -45.78
C SER A 160 14.98 62.06 -45.40
N ASP A 161 14.75 62.36 -44.12
CA ASP A 161 14.61 63.74 -43.63
C ASP A 161 15.91 64.54 -43.78
N HIS A 162 17.06 63.96 -43.42
CA HIS A 162 18.36 64.62 -43.61
C HIS A 162 18.64 64.91 -45.09
N ASN A 163 18.35 63.96 -45.99
CA ASN A 163 18.61 64.13 -47.42
C ASN A 163 17.66 65.16 -48.06
N ASN A 164 16.38 65.20 -47.66
CA ASN A 164 15.43 66.23 -48.10
C ASN A 164 15.82 67.62 -47.62
N ASN A 165 16.24 67.75 -46.37
CA ASN A 165 16.71 69.03 -45.81
C ASN A 165 17.98 69.52 -46.53
N VAL A 166 18.93 68.64 -46.84
CA VAL A 166 20.13 69.00 -47.63
C VAL A 166 19.75 69.42 -49.05
N CYS A 167 18.77 68.76 -49.68
CA CYS A 167 18.31 69.11 -51.03
C CYS A 167 17.56 70.46 -51.05
N GLN A 168 16.73 70.74 -50.03
CA GLN A 168 16.05 72.03 -49.87
C GLN A 168 17.03 73.17 -49.59
N VAL A 169 18.02 72.96 -48.72
CA VAL A 169 19.06 73.96 -48.44
C VAL A 169 19.90 74.22 -49.70
N ARG A 170 20.19 73.20 -50.50
CA ARG A 170 20.90 73.35 -51.77
C ARG A 170 20.07 74.12 -52.81
N GLN A 171 18.78 73.83 -52.94
CA GLN A 171 17.88 74.57 -53.83
C GLN A 171 17.73 76.03 -53.39
N ASN A 172 17.60 76.30 -52.10
CA ASN A 172 17.52 77.67 -51.59
C ASN A 172 18.84 78.44 -51.77
N ALA A 173 20.00 77.77 -51.64
CA ALA A 173 21.29 78.38 -51.89
C ALA A 173 21.53 78.66 -53.38
N GLU A 174 21.00 77.82 -54.29
CA GLU A 174 21.02 78.08 -55.73
C GLU A 174 20.12 79.28 -56.10
N TRP A 175 18.94 79.38 -55.47
CA TRP A 175 18.02 80.52 -55.68
C TRP A 175 18.63 81.87 -55.25
N ILE A 176 19.37 81.90 -54.13
CA ILE A 176 20.07 83.12 -53.66
C ILE A 176 21.26 83.49 -54.57
N ARG A 177 21.83 82.54 -55.31
CA ARG A 177 22.96 82.79 -56.21
C ARG A 177 22.55 83.40 -57.55
N ASP A 178 21.30 83.18 -57.96
CA ASP A 178 20.75 83.64 -59.24
C ASP A 178 19.91 84.92 -59.11
N THR A 179 19.87 85.54 -57.92
CA THR A 179 19.27 86.88 -57.68
C THR A 179 20.36 87.94 -57.55
#